data_AF-A0A8X6ISY9-F1
#
_entry.id   AF-A0A8X6ISY9-F1
#
_cell.length_a   1.000
_cell.length_b   1.000
_cell.length_c   1.000
_cell.angle_alpha   90.00
_cell.angle_beta   90.00
_cell.angle_gamma   90.00
#
_symmetry.space_group_name_H-M   'P 1'
#
loop_
_entity.id
_entity.type
_entity.pdbx_description
1 polymer ?
#
loop_
_entity_poly.entity_id
_entity_poly.type
_entity_poly.pdbx_seq_one_letter_code
_entity_poly.pdbx_strand_id
1 'polypeptide(L)'
;MGRVDMMDRLISYYRISTRTKKWTMRVFAHFSNMATCNAWIMYIRHCKQCKVPLRNRLHLIDFKLVIAESLIKAEVSEEAVQERPQQKKINKLFLCL
;
A
#
# COMPACT_ATOMS: atom_id res chain seq x y z
N MET A 1 -13.22 22.26 14.28
CA MET A 1 -12.72 21.04 14.96
C MET A 1 -12.88 19.76 14.13
N GLY A 2 -13.98 19.51 13.38
CA GLY A 2 -14.28 18.16 12.83
C GLY A 2 -13.42 17.52 11.71
N ARG A 3 -12.35 18.15 11.20
CA ARG A 3 -11.53 17.53 10.13
C ARG A 3 -10.55 16.49 10.66
N VAL A 4 -10.04 16.70 11.87
CA VAL A 4 -9.13 15.74 12.53
C VAL A 4 -9.90 14.49 12.95
N ASP A 5 -11.11 14.66 13.50
CA ASP A 5 -12.00 13.56 13.91
C ASP A 5 -12.40 12.67 12.72
N MET A 6 -12.65 13.28 11.55
CA MET A 6 -12.96 12.52 10.34
C MET A 6 -11.78 11.64 9.92
N MET A 7 -10.56 12.18 10.01
CA MET A 7 -9.36 11.43 9.65
C MET A 7 -9.12 10.27 10.61
N ASP A 8 -9.26 10.51 11.92
CA ASP A 8 -9.10 9.47 12.95
C ASP A 8 -10.11 8.32 12.74
N ARG A 9 -11.36 8.68 12.39
CA ARG A 9 -12.39 7.71 12.03
C ARG A 9 -12.02 6.88 10.78
N LEU A 10 -11.45 7.50 9.73
CA LEU A 10 -11.00 6.79 8.53
C LEU A 10 -9.85 5.83 8.82
N ILE A 11 -8.92 6.24 9.69
CA ILE A 11 -7.79 5.41 10.14
C ILE A 11 -8.30 4.21 10.94
N SER A 12 -9.33 4.40 11.78
CA SER A 12 -9.90 3.33 12.61
C SER A 12 -10.63 2.25 11.81
N TYR A 13 -11.26 2.58 10.67
CA TYR A 13 -12.04 1.60 9.88
C TYR A 13 -11.21 0.44 9.35
N TYR A 14 -10.02 0.72 8.81
CA TYR A 14 -9.14 -0.28 8.21
C TYR A 14 -7.74 -0.14 8.78
N ARG A 15 -7.63 -0.30 10.10
CA ARG A 15 -6.39 -0.10 10.85
C ARG A 15 -5.39 -1.21 10.54
N ILE A 16 -4.20 -0.82 10.07
CA ILE A 16 -3.06 -1.72 9.96
C ILE A 16 -2.51 -1.96 11.37
N SER A 17 -2.80 -3.12 11.96
CA SER A 17 -2.38 -3.47 13.31
C SER A 17 -1.30 -4.54 13.28
N THR A 18 -0.05 -4.14 13.45
CA THR A 18 1.09 -5.06 13.61
C THR A 18 1.31 -5.36 15.10
N ARG A 19 1.41 -6.65 15.46
CA ARG A 19 1.65 -7.08 16.86
C ARG A 19 3.15 -6.99 17.18
N THR A 20 3.67 -5.76 17.22
CA THR A 20 5.10 -5.50 17.44
C THR A 20 5.32 -4.62 18.68
N LYS A 21 6.31 -4.94 19.51
CA LYS A 21 6.69 -4.13 20.68
C LYS A 21 7.47 -2.86 20.32
N LYS A 22 8.09 -2.81 19.13
CA LYS A 22 8.84 -1.67 18.61
C LYS A 22 7.87 -0.53 18.25
N TRP A 23 7.92 0.58 18.98
CA TRP A 23 7.04 1.73 18.77
C TRP A 23 7.20 2.34 17.37
N THR A 24 8.42 2.32 16.81
CA THR A 24 8.72 2.86 15.48
C THR A 24 7.90 2.19 14.37
N MET A 25 7.69 0.87 14.46
CA MET A 25 6.88 0.13 13.48
C MET A 25 5.39 0.50 13.58
N ARG A 26 4.90 0.82 14.78
CA ARG A 26 3.52 1.31 14.97
C ARG A 26 3.36 2.69 14.33
N VAL A 27 4.35 3.56 14.49
CA VAL A 27 4.37 4.90 13.88
C VAL A 27 4.43 4.79 12.36
N PHE A 28 5.31 3.95 11.81
CA PHE A 28 5.39 3.72 10.37
C PHE A 28 4.05 3.23 9.79
N ALA A 29 3.46 2.18 10.36
CA ALA A 29 2.17 1.65 9.91
C ALA A 29 1.05 2.71 9.99
N HIS A 30 1.07 3.56 11.03
CA HIS A 30 0.13 4.66 11.16
C HIS A 30 0.31 5.70 10.05
N PHE A 31 1.54 6.11 9.75
CA PHE A 31 1.83 7.04 8.66
C PHE A 31 1.43 6.49 7.29
N SER A 32 1.72 5.22 7.00
CA SER A 32 1.26 4.58 5.76
C SER A 32 -0.26 4.59 5.65
N ASN A 33 -0.97 4.25 6.74
CA ASN A 33 -2.43 4.28 6.76
C ASN A 33 -2.98 5.69 6.54
N MET A 34 -2.36 6.69 7.19
CA MET A 34 -2.70 8.11 7.03
C MET A 34 -2.46 8.60 5.60
N ALA A 35 -1.35 8.25 4.98
CA ALA A 35 -1.04 8.59 3.60
C ALA A 35 -2.11 8.04 2.63
N THR A 36 -2.50 6.76 2.79
CA THR A 36 -3.51 6.14 1.92
C THR A 36 -4.90 6.76 2.10
N CYS A 37 -5.30 7.08 3.33
CA CYS A 37 -6.55 7.79 3.58
C CYS A 37 -6.54 9.20 2.96
N ASN A 38 -5.42 9.92 3.04
CA ASN A 38 -5.26 11.22 2.40
C ASN A 38 -5.32 11.12 0.86
N ALA A 39 -4.68 10.11 0.28
CA ALA A 39 -4.75 9.84 -1.16
C ALA A 39 -6.19 9.54 -1.62
N TRP A 40 -6.95 8.78 -0.85
CA TRP A 40 -8.36 8.51 -1.14
C TRP A 40 -9.21 9.80 -1.11
N ILE A 41 -8.98 10.70 -0.14
CA ILE A 41 -9.67 12.00 -0.10
C ILE A 41 -9.35 12.81 -1.36
N MET A 42 -8.08 12.84 -1.80
CA MET A 42 -7.69 13.50 -3.05
C MET A 42 -8.37 12.88 -4.26
N TYR A 43 -8.42 11.54 -4.34
CA TYR A 43 -9.14 10.81 -5.39
C TYR A 43 -10.62 11.20 -5.44
N ILE A 44 -11.32 11.23 -4.31
CA ILE A 44 -12.74 11.64 -4.27
C ILE A 44 -12.92 13.09 -4.72
N ARG A 45 -11.99 14.00 -4.35
CA ARG A 45 -12.03 15.40 -4.83
C ARG A 45 -11.85 15.48 -6.35
N HIS A 46 -10.92 14.71 -6.89
CA HIS A 46 -10.70 14.62 -8.33
C HIS A 46 -11.92 14.04 -9.07
N CYS A 47 -12.51 12.96 -8.56
CA CYS A 47 -13.75 12.40 -9.12
C CYS A 47 -14.92 13.40 -9.12
N LYS A 48 -15.01 14.27 -8.10
CA LYS A 48 -16.00 15.36 -8.06
C LYS A 48 -15.74 16.39 -9.16
N GLN A 49 -14.48 16.78 -9.37
CA GLN A 49 -14.09 17.72 -10.44
C GLN A 49 -14.38 17.15 -11.83
N CYS A 50 -14.08 15.87 -12.06
CA CYS A 50 -14.34 15.17 -13.32
C CYS A 50 -15.79 14.71 -13.50
N LYS A 51 -16.71 15.09 -12.60
CA LYS A 51 -18.15 14.72 -12.62
C LYS A 51 -18.40 13.20 -12.71
N VAL A 52 -17.51 12.39 -12.13
CA VAL A 52 -17.66 10.93 -12.08
C VAL A 52 -18.86 10.58 -11.18
N PRO A 53 -19.82 9.76 -11.64
CA PRO A 53 -20.99 9.39 -10.86
C PRO A 53 -20.58 8.58 -9.62
N LEU A 54 -21.33 8.69 -8.51
CA LEU A 54 -20.96 8.06 -7.24
C LEU A 54 -20.80 6.54 -7.35
N ARG A 55 -21.63 5.88 -8.15
CA ARG A 55 -21.56 4.44 -8.43
C ARG A 55 -20.24 3.96 -9.02
N ASN A 56 -19.47 4.86 -9.65
CA ASN A 56 -18.19 4.54 -10.28
C ASN A 56 -16.99 4.95 -9.41
N ARG A 57 -17.23 5.45 -8.20
CA ARG A 57 -16.16 5.85 -7.28
C ARG A 57 -15.82 4.69 -6.36
N LEU A 58 -14.53 4.42 -6.19
CA LEU A 58 -14.05 3.37 -5.30
C LEU A 58 -14.30 3.75 -3.84
N HIS A 59 -14.82 2.79 -3.07
CA HIS A 59 -14.84 2.90 -1.61
C HIS A 59 -13.41 2.79 -1.06
N LEU A 60 -13.22 3.21 0.20
CA LEU A 60 -11.89 3.27 0.81
C LEU A 60 -11.18 1.90 0.82
N ILE A 61 -11.91 0.81 1.02
CA ILE A 61 -11.35 -0.56 1.01
C ILE A 61 -10.88 -0.96 -0.39
N ASP A 62 -11.70 -0.75 -1.41
CA ASP A 62 -11.35 -1.10 -2.79
C ASP A 62 -10.15 -0.27 -3.27
N PHE A 63 -10.12 1.02 -2.90
CA PHE A 63 -8.98 1.88 -3.19
C PHE A 63 -7.68 1.36 -2.53
N LYS A 64 -7.77 0.90 -1.28
CA LYS A 64 -6.63 0.28 -0.57
C LYS A 64 -6.19 -1.03 -1.22
N LEU A 65 -7.13 -1.86 -1.67
CA LEU A 65 -6.85 -3.10 -2.39
C LEU A 65 -6.13 -2.83 -3.71
N VAL A 66 -6.61 -1.88 -4.51
CA VAL A 66 -5.95 -1.49 -5.77
C VAL A 66 -4.52 -1.01 -5.53
N ILE A 67 -4.29 -0.22 -4.49
CA ILE A 67 -2.93 0.20 -4.11
C ILE A 67 -2.07 -1.02 -3.73
N ALA A 68 -2.58 -1.91 -2.89
CA ALA A 68 -1.85 -3.10 -2.48
C ALA A 68 -1.49 -4.00 -3.69
N GLU A 69 -2.45 -4.26 -4.58
CA GLU A 69 -2.21 -5.00 -5.81
C GLU A 69 -1.17 -4.32 -6.71
N SER A 70 -1.24 -3.00 -6.86
CA SER A 70 -0.28 -2.26 -7.68
C SER A 70 1.14 -2.34 -7.14
N LEU A 71 1.30 -2.30 -5.81
CA LEU A 71 2.59 -2.43 -5.14
C LEU A 71 3.15 -3.86 -5.25
N ILE A 72 2.30 -4.87 -5.06
CA ILE A 72 2.70 -6.28 -5.22
C ILE A 72 3.12 -6.55 -6.67
N LYS A 73 2.35 -6.05 -7.65
CA LYS A 73 2.70 -6.22 -9.08
C LYS A 73 3.99 -5.50 -9.44
N ALA A 74 4.24 -4.31 -8.87
CA ALA A 74 5.49 -3.58 -9.06
C ALA A 74 6.69 -4.38 -8.53
N GLU A 75 6.57 -4.97 -7.33
CA GLU A 75 7.62 -5.82 -6.75
C GLU A 75 7.92 -7.05 -7.60
N VAL A 76 6.88 -7.74 -8.11
CA VAL A 76 7.05 -8.90 -9.00
C VAL A 76 7.72 -8.51 -10.32
N SER A 77 7.45 -7.30 -10.84
CA SER A 77 8.13 -6.81 -12.05
C SER A 77 9.61 -6.49 -11.81
N GLU A 78 9.98 -6.07 -10.60
CA GLU A 78 11.38 -5.90 -10.22
C GLU A 78 12.07 -7.25 -10.02
N GLU A 79 11.41 -8.27 -9.47
CA GLU A 79 11.95 -9.64 -9.40
C GLU A 79 12.14 -10.29 -10.77
N ALA A 80 11.27 -9.99 -11.75
CA ALA A 80 11.44 -10.43 -13.14
C ALA A 80 12.59 -9.72 -13.87
N VAL A 81 12.93 -8.48 -13.47
CA VAL A 81 14.12 -7.76 -13.94
C VAL A 81 15.37 -8.17 -13.14
N GLN A 82 15.19 -8.67 -11.92
CA GLN A 82 16.23 -9.04 -10.97
C GLN A 82 16.27 -10.55 -10.74
N GLU A 83 16.42 -11.35 -11.81
CA GLU A 83 17.10 -12.64 -11.67
C GLU A 83 18.53 -12.35 -11.17
N ARG A 84 18.70 -12.40 -9.84
CA ARG A 84 19.91 -11.96 -9.14
C ARG A 84 21.13 -12.81 -9.56
N PRO A 85 22.29 -12.19 -9.87
CA PRO A 85 23.56 -12.87 -10.17
C PRO A 85 24.17 -13.69 -9.02
N GLN A 86 23.52 -13.76 -7.85
CA GLN A 86 23.99 -14.52 -6.69
C GLN A 86 23.55 -16.00 -6.71
N GLN A 87 22.50 -16.38 -7.46
CA GLN A 87 22.06 -17.79 -7.55
C GLN A 87 22.91 -18.63 -8.52
N LYS A 88 23.70 -17.99 -9.40
CA LYS A 88 24.63 -18.69 -10.31
C LYS A 88 25.86 -19.27 -9.60
N LYS A 89 26.26 -18.76 -8.42
CA LYS A 89 27.48 -19.26 -7.74
C LYS A 89 27.29 -20.60 -7.04
N ILE A 90 26.10 -20.89 -6.51
CA ILE A 90 25.82 -22.17 -5.84
C ILE A 90 25.60 -23.28 -6.87
N ASN A 91 24.84 -23.00 -7.93
CA ASN A 91 24.55 -24.00 -8.96
C ASN A 91 25.74 -24.32 -9.89
N LYS A 92 26.75 -23.45 -9.95
CA LYS A 92 28.00 -23.73 -10.71
C LYS A 92 29.03 -24.51 -9.91
N LEU A 93 28.96 -24.49 -8.57
CA LEU A 93 29.85 -25.30 -7.72
C LEU A 93 29.39 -26.77 -7.65
N PHE A 94 28.09 -27.03 -7.78
CA PHE A 94 27.53 -28.38 -7.80
C PHE A 94 27.55 -29.07 -9.17
N LEU A 95 28.02 -28.39 -10.22
CA LEU A 95 28.13 -28.95 -11.57
C LEU A 95 29.59 -29.21 -12.02
N CYS A 96 30.56 -28.94 -11.15
CA CYS A 96 31.99 -29.20 -11.37
C CYS A 96 32.61 -30.12 -10.29
N LEU A 97 31.77 -30.76 -9.46
CA LEU A 97 32.10 -31.95 -8.66
C LEU A 97 31.18 -33.08 -9.11
#